data_AF-A0A7X6UCR9-F1
#
_entry.id   AF-A0A7X6UCR9-F1
#
_cell.length_a   1.000
_cell.length_b   1.000
_cell.length_c   1.000
_cell.angle_alpha   90.00
_cell.angle_beta   90.00
_cell.angle_gamma   90.00
#
_symmetry.space_group_name_H-M   'P 1'
#
loop_
_entity.id
_entity.type
_entity.pdbx_description
1 polymer ?
#
loop_
_entity_poly.entity_id
_entity_poly.type
_entity_poly.pdbx_seq_one_letter_code
_entity_poly.pdbx_strand_id
1 'polypeptide(L)'
;ASLEHFAEFTGNTKARVLADTLDRATGTFLEEDRSPGRKLGTIDNRGSHFYLGLYWAQELARQTDDAELAAVFAPVAEQVTSNEATIVAELLAVQGAPAEIGGYYLPDPSLVAKVMRPSATLNAIIDSVA
;
A
#
# COMPACT_ATOMS: atom_id res chain seq x y z
N ALA A 1 7.82 -4.42 -13.87
CA ALA A 1 7.35 -5.41 -14.88
C ALA A 1 6.08 -4.99 -15.63
N SER A 2 4.84 -5.09 -15.08
CA SER A 2 3.62 -4.79 -15.86
C SER A 2 3.48 -3.31 -16.26
N LEU A 3 3.70 -2.38 -15.31
CA LEU A 3 3.67 -0.93 -15.57
C LEU A 3 4.75 -0.49 -16.56
N GLU A 4 5.95 -1.04 -16.41
CA GLU A 4 7.08 -0.83 -17.31
C GLU A 4 6.74 -1.29 -18.74
N HIS A 5 6.24 -2.51 -18.92
CA HIS A 5 5.83 -2.99 -20.23
C HIS A 5 4.75 -2.08 -20.86
N PHE A 6 3.77 -1.64 -20.08
CA PHE A 6 2.76 -0.70 -20.54
C PHE A 6 3.37 0.63 -20.97
N ALA A 7 4.32 1.17 -20.21
CA ALA A 7 5.04 2.40 -20.54
C ALA A 7 5.85 2.27 -21.85
N GLU A 8 6.53 1.14 -22.05
CA GLU A 8 7.30 0.86 -23.28
C GLU A 8 6.40 0.72 -24.49
N PHE A 9 5.31 -0.02 -24.33
CA PHE A 9 4.39 -0.30 -25.43
C PHE A 9 3.62 0.95 -25.87
N THR A 10 3.22 1.82 -24.92
CA THR A 10 2.37 2.98 -25.19
C THR A 10 3.12 4.31 -25.26
N GLY A 11 4.37 4.36 -24.80
CA GLY A 11 5.10 5.61 -24.57
C GLY A 11 4.59 6.42 -23.38
N ASN A 12 3.80 5.82 -22.47
CA ASN A 12 3.23 6.52 -21.31
C ASN A 12 4.31 6.79 -20.25
N THR A 13 4.75 8.06 -20.17
CA THR A 13 5.79 8.51 -19.25
C THR A 13 5.37 8.43 -17.79
N LYS A 14 4.10 8.71 -17.46
CA LYS A 14 3.58 8.57 -16.09
C LYS A 14 3.62 7.11 -15.62
N ALA A 15 3.31 6.16 -16.50
CA ALA A 15 3.43 4.74 -16.19
C ALA A 15 4.88 4.30 -15.95
N ARG A 16 5.84 4.90 -16.65
CA ARG A 16 7.28 4.70 -16.38
C ARG A 16 7.64 5.18 -14.97
N VAL A 17 7.23 6.39 -14.58
CA VAL A 17 7.46 6.92 -13.23
C VAL A 17 6.85 6.02 -12.16
N LEU A 18 5.62 5.54 -12.37
CA LEU A 18 4.97 4.59 -11.45
C LEU A 18 5.76 3.28 -11.32
N ALA A 19 6.31 2.75 -12.42
CA ALA A 19 7.13 1.54 -12.39
C ALA A 19 8.44 1.76 -11.62
N ASP A 20 9.19 2.81 -11.98
CA ASP A 20 10.52 3.06 -11.40
C ASP A 20 10.45 3.39 -9.91
N THR A 21 9.39 4.10 -9.48
CA THR A 21 9.14 4.38 -8.06
C THR A 21 8.71 3.13 -7.30
N LEU A 22 7.95 2.22 -7.91
CA LEU A 22 7.56 0.95 -7.30
C LEU A 22 8.77 0.02 -7.10
N ASP A 23 9.70 0.00 -8.05
CA ASP A 23 10.94 -0.77 -7.92
C ASP A 23 11.79 -0.26 -6.76
N ARG A 24 11.94 1.06 -6.61
CA ARG A 24 12.64 1.66 -5.45
C ARG A 24 11.93 1.36 -4.14
N ALA A 25 10.60 1.50 -4.09
CA ALA A 25 9.80 1.18 -2.92
C ALA A 25 9.92 -0.30 -2.51
N THR A 26 10.00 -1.21 -3.49
CA THR A 26 10.25 -2.63 -3.25
C THR A 26 11.66 -2.85 -2.68
N GLY A 27 12.67 -2.11 -3.17
CA GLY A 27 14.01 -2.09 -2.58
C GLY A 27 13.99 -1.72 -1.11
N THR A 28 13.43 -0.56 -0.75
CA THR A 28 13.29 -0.11 0.64
C THR A 28 12.49 -1.09 1.48
N PHE A 29 11.40 -1.66 0.95
CA PHE A 29 10.61 -2.67 1.64
C PHE A 29 11.42 -3.91 2.04
N LEU A 30 12.32 -4.36 1.18
CA LEU A 30 13.21 -5.49 1.44
C LEU A 30 14.32 -5.12 2.42
N GLU A 31 14.90 -3.93 2.29
CA GLU A 31 15.95 -3.41 3.18
C GLU A 31 15.45 -3.25 4.63
N GLU A 32 14.22 -2.79 4.80
CA GLU A 32 13.56 -2.56 6.10
C GLU A 32 12.88 -3.83 6.67
N ASP A 33 13.07 -4.98 6.03
CA ASP A 33 12.49 -6.28 6.41
C ASP A 33 10.97 -6.23 6.68
N ARG A 34 10.21 -5.52 5.83
CA ARG A 34 8.76 -5.33 5.99
C ARG A 34 7.91 -6.50 5.46
N SER A 35 8.52 -7.67 5.34
CA SER A 35 7.85 -8.91 4.93
C SER A 35 6.90 -9.41 6.03
N PRO A 36 5.80 -10.12 5.68
CA PRO A 36 4.89 -10.69 6.65
C PRO A 36 5.60 -11.63 7.64
N GLY A 37 5.46 -11.33 8.92
CA GLY A 37 5.89 -12.22 9.99
C GLY A 37 4.97 -13.44 10.12
N ARG A 38 5.45 -14.45 10.86
CA ARG A 38 4.72 -15.71 11.10
C ARG A 38 4.15 -15.82 12.52
N LYS A 39 4.14 -14.72 13.27
CA LYS A 39 3.70 -14.66 14.67
C LYS A 39 2.61 -13.60 14.85
N LEU A 40 1.68 -13.85 15.76
CA LEU A 40 0.71 -12.83 16.19
C LEU A 40 1.44 -11.62 16.77
N GLY A 41 0.90 -10.43 16.52
CA GLY A 41 1.49 -9.15 16.92
C GLY A 41 2.60 -8.66 15.98
N THR A 42 2.97 -9.44 14.96
CA THR A 42 3.83 -8.96 13.85
C THR A 42 2.97 -8.59 12.65
N ILE A 43 3.49 -7.73 11.77
CA ILE A 43 2.80 -7.39 10.52
C ILE A 43 2.54 -8.65 9.69
N ASP A 44 1.34 -8.75 9.13
CA ASP A 44 0.97 -9.81 8.19
C ASP A 44 0.94 -9.25 6.75
N ASN A 45 0.25 -9.93 5.84
CA ASN A 45 0.12 -9.48 4.45
C ASN A 45 -0.46 -8.05 4.34
N ARG A 46 -1.44 -7.68 5.17
CA ARG A 46 -2.06 -6.34 5.15
C ARG A 46 -1.06 -5.27 5.57
N GLY A 47 -0.28 -5.57 6.60
CA GLY A 47 0.83 -4.71 7.05
C GLY A 47 1.91 -4.56 5.97
N SER A 48 2.25 -5.63 5.26
CA SER A 48 3.22 -5.53 4.15
C SER A 48 2.72 -4.67 2.99
N HIS A 49 1.43 -4.75 2.65
CA HIS A 49 0.84 -3.87 1.62
C HIS A 49 0.86 -2.41 2.05
N PHE A 50 0.58 -2.12 3.33
CA PHE A 50 0.71 -0.78 3.88
C PHE A 50 2.13 -0.24 3.72
N TYR A 51 3.16 -0.98 4.13
CA TYR A 51 4.55 -0.53 4.02
C TYR A 51 4.99 -0.33 2.57
N LEU A 52 4.62 -1.24 1.66
CA LEU A 52 4.89 -1.04 0.24
C LEU A 52 4.22 0.24 -0.29
N GLY A 53 2.96 0.48 0.08
CA GLY A 53 2.22 1.69 -0.28
C GLY A 53 2.84 2.97 0.29
N LEU A 54 3.30 2.93 1.55
CA LEU A 54 4.01 4.02 2.21
C LEU A 54 5.28 4.42 1.44
N TYR A 55 6.17 3.46 1.17
CA TYR A 55 7.41 3.72 0.46
C TYR A 55 7.15 4.16 -0.98
N TRP A 56 6.13 3.60 -1.63
CA TRP A 56 5.77 4.01 -2.99
C TRP A 56 5.26 5.44 -3.06
N ALA A 57 4.38 5.83 -2.13
CA ALA A 57 3.91 7.22 -2.03
C ALA A 57 5.07 8.19 -1.77
N GLN A 58 6.02 7.83 -0.90
CA GLN A 58 7.22 8.63 -0.63
C GLN A 58 8.10 8.78 -1.88
N GLU A 59 8.34 7.70 -2.62
CA GLU A 59 9.12 7.76 -3.85
C GLU A 59 8.42 8.55 -4.96
N LEU A 60 7.09 8.45 -5.07
CA LEU A 60 6.28 9.24 -6.00
C LEU A 60 6.27 10.73 -5.66
N ALA A 61 6.25 11.08 -4.38
CA ALA A 61 6.32 12.46 -3.91
C ALA A 61 7.71 13.09 -4.10
N ARG A 62 8.79 12.28 -4.00
CA ARG A 62 10.18 12.76 -4.07
C ARG A 62 10.74 12.85 -5.49
N GLN A 63 10.29 12.00 -6.41
CA GLN A 63 10.83 11.98 -7.78
C GLN A 63 10.64 13.32 -8.51
N THR A 64 11.48 13.56 -9.51
CA THR A 64 11.54 14.83 -10.25
C THR A 64 11.18 14.70 -11.74
N ASP A 65 10.81 13.51 -12.18
CA ASP A 65 10.54 13.17 -13.58
C ASP A 65 9.12 13.61 -14.01
N ASP A 66 8.17 13.65 -13.08
CA ASP A 66 6.81 14.15 -13.29
C ASP A 66 6.33 14.97 -12.07
N ALA A 67 6.36 16.30 -12.20
CA ALA A 67 5.99 17.22 -11.12
C ALA A 67 4.50 17.15 -10.73
N GLU A 68 3.62 16.75 -11.64
CA GLU A 68 2.19 16.60 -11.36
C GLU A 68 1.95 15.38 -10.47
N LEU A 69 2.55 14.23 -10.78
CA LEU A 69 2.51 13.05 -9.93
C LEU A 69 3.13 13.32 -8.56
N ALA A 70 4.25 14.03 -8.50
CA ALA A 70 4.85 14.43 -7.23
C ALA A 70 3.88 15.27 -6.39
N ALA A 71 3.21 16.25 -7.00
CA ALA A 71 2.24 17.10 -6.31
C ALA A 71 1.00 16.32 -5.82
N VAL A 72 0.50 15.36 -6.61
CA VAL A 72 -0.62 14.50 -6.22
C VAL A 72 -0.25 13.60 -5.03
N PHE A 73 0.93 13.01 -5.04
CA PHE A 73 1.35 12.05 -4.00
C PHE A 73 2.01 12.69 -2.78
N ALA A 74 2.45 13.95 -2.83
CA ALA A 74 3.00 14.66 -1.67
C ALA A 74 2.06 14.65 -0.44
N PRO A 75 0.78 15.07 -0.52
CA PRO A 75 -0.12 15.03 0.63
C PRO A 75 -0.48 13.60 1.06
N VAL A 76 -0.42 12.63 0.15
CA VAL A 76 -0.64 11.22 0.46
C VAL A 76 0.54 10.68 1.27
N ALA A 77 1.77 10.91 0.80
CA ALA A 77 2.99 10.50 1.49
C ALA A 77 3.05 11.11 2.91
N GLU A 78 2.70 12.38 3.07
CA GLU A 78 2.63 13.04 4.37
C GLU A 78 1.59 12.38 5.30
N GLN A 79 0.37 12.15 4.81
CA GLN A 79 -0.70 11.54 5.61
C GLN A 79 -0.39 10.10 6.02
N VAL A 80 0.10 9.27 5.08
CA VAL A 80 0.44 7.87 5.38
C VAL A 80 1.64 7.80 6.34
N THR A 81 2.65 8.66 6.17
CA THR A 81 3.82 8.71 7.06
C THR A 81 3.44 9.17 8.47
N SER A 82 2.68 10.26 8.59
CA SER A 82 2.28 10.80 9.89
C SER A 82 1.32 9.89 10.67
N ASN A 83 0.58 9.02 9.98
CA ASN A 83 -0.35 8.06 10.59
C ASN A 83 0.19 6.63 10.67
N GLU A 84 1.48 6.39 10.41
CA GLU A 84 2.06 5.04 10.38
C GLU A 84 1.72 4.23 11.64
N ALA A 85 1.98 4.80 12.83
CA ALA A 85 1.76 4.11 14.10
C ALA A 85 0.27 3.75 14.31
N THR A 86 -0.64 4.66 13.95
CA THR A 86 -2.09 4.45 14.05
C THR A 86 -2.54 3.33 13.11
N ILE A 87 -2.09 3.38 11.84
CA ILE A 87 -2.45 2.37 10.84
C ILE A 87 -1.94 0.99 11.25
N VAL A 88 -0.68 0.88 11.67
CA VAL A 88 -0.12 -0.38 12.14
C VAL A 88 -0.89 -0.92 13.34
N ALA A 89 -1.25 -0.06 14.31
CA ALA A 89 -2.06 -0.47 15.46
C ALA A 89 -3.43 -1.01 15.03
N GLU A 90 -4.13 -0.36 14.10
CA GLU A 90 -5.41 -0.82 13.55
C GLU A 90 -5.28 -2.18 12.83
N LEU A 91 -4.21 -2.37 12.04
CA LEU A 91 -3.96 -3.62 11.32
C LEU A 91 -3.61 -4.78 12.26
N LEU A 92 -2.92 -4.52 13.38
CA LEU A 92 -2.59 -5.53 14.38
C LEU A 92 -3.78 -5.87 15.30
N ALA A 93 -4.64 -4.90 15.60
CA ALA A 93 -5.74 -5.05 16.55
C ALA A 93 -6.76 -6.14 16.17
N VAL A 94 -6.88 -6.48 14.88
CA VAL A 94 -7.78 -7.52 14.39
C VAL A 94 -7.19 -8.93 14.43
N GLN A 95 -5.92 -9.09 14.79
CA GLN A 95 -5.26 -10.39 14.84
C GLN A 95 -5.73 -11.21 16.04
N GLY A 96 -5.62 -12.54 15.94
CA GLY A 96 -5.93 -13.47 17.02
C GLY A 96 -7.42 -13.75 17.24
N ALA A 97 -8.30 -13.11 16.47
CA ALA A 97 -9.74 -13.38 16.46
C ALA A 97 -10.17 -14.12 15.18
N PRO A 98 -11.23 -14.95 15.25
CA PRO A 98 -11.86 -15.50 14.04
C PRO A 98 -12.36 -14.38 13.11
N ALA A 99 -12.18 -14.58 11.80
CA ALA A 99 -12.71 -13.69 10.78
C ALA A 99 -13.79 -14.42 9.96
N GLU A 100 -14.98 -13.82 9.87
CA GLU A 100 -16.08 -14.33 9.05
C GLU A 100 -16.00 -13.73 7.65
N ILE A 101 -15.97 -14.59 6.63
CA ILE A 101 -15.81 -14.20 5.22
C ILE A 101 -16.94 -14.71 4.32
N GLY A 102 -17.94 -15.41 4.86
CA GLY A 102 -19.15 -15.80 4.14
C GLY A 102 -18.98 -16.95 3.15
N GLY A 103 -17.93 -17.77 3.27
CA GLY A 103 -17.65 -18.89 2.38
C GLY A 103 -16.15 -19.17 2.25
N TYR A 104 -15.80 -20.26 1.55
CA TYR A 104 -14.39 -20.61 1.30
C TYR A 104 -14.01 -20.43 -0.18
N TYR A 105 -14.60 -21.21 -1.07
CA TYR A 105 -14.35 -21.10 -2.52
C TYR A 105 -15.01 -19.87 -3.16
N LEU A 106 -16.11 -19.41 -2.58
CA LEU A 106 -16.86 -18.23 -3.00
C LEU A 106 -17.28 -17.45 -1.74
N PRO A 107 -16.35 -16.68 -1.14
CA PRO A 107 -16.66 -15.86 0.03
C PRO A 107 -17.53 -14.66 -0.33
N ASP A 108 -18.17 -14.05 0.67
CA ASP A 108 -18.93 -12.81 0.51
C ASP A 108 -17.94 -11.63 0.30
N PRO A 109 -18.00 -10.92 -0.84
CA PRO A 109 -17.05 -9.85 -1.14
C PRO A 109 -17.08 -8.70 -0.13
N SER A 110 -18.24 -8.41 0.47
CA SER A 110 -18.40 -7.33 1.44
C SER A 110 -17.76 -7.69 2.78
N LEU A 111 -17.88 -8.95 3.20
CA LEU A 111 -17.22 -9.45 4.41
C LEU A 111 -15.70 -9.53 4.22
N VAL A 112 -15.24 -10.04 3.08
CA VAL A 112 -13.80 -10.06 2.75
C VAL A 112 -13.21 -8.65 2.73
N ALA A 113 -13.88 -7.69 2.08
CA ALA A 113 -13.39 -6.31 2.03
C ALA A 113 -13.21 -5.72 3.44
N LYS A 114 -14.17 -5.95 4.35
CA LYS A 114 -14.07 -5.50 5.75
C LYS A 114 -12.91 -6.17 6.50
N VAL A 115 -12.71 -7.48 6.32
CA VAL A 115 -11.63 -8.23 6.97
C VAL A 115 -10.25 -7.83 6.43
N MET A 116 -10.15 -7.57 5.13
CA MET A 116 -8.88 -7.28 4.45
C MET A 116 -8.48 -5.80 4.52
N ARG A 117 -9.45 -4.89 4.72
CA ARG A 117 -9.23 -3.44 4.87
C ARG A 117 -9.68 -2.93 6.24
N PRO A 118 -9.15 -3.44 7.37
CA PRO A 118 -9.65 -3.10 8.70
C PRO A 118 -9.20 -1.71 9.19
N SER A 119 -8.17 -1.11 8.58
CA SER A 119 -7.69 0.22 8.96
C SER A 119 -8.54 1.31 8.32
N ALA A 120 -9.41 1.93 9.12
CA ALA A 120 -10.24 3.05 8.67
C ALA A 120 -9.36 4.26 8.29
N THR A 121 -8.26 4.48 9.01
CA THR A 121 -7.31 5.56 8.73
C THR A 121 -6.66 5.38 7.36
N LEU A 122 -6.13 4.19 7.07
CA LEU A 122 -5.54 3.89 5.76
C LEU A 122 -6.56 4.00 4.63
N ASN A 123 -7.77 3.47 4.83
CA ASN A 123 -8.82 3.52 3.82
C ASN A 123 -9.20 4.96 3.48
N ALA A 124 -9.38 5.83 4.47
CA ALA A 124 -9.71 7.22 4.23
C ALA A 124 -8.64 7.96 3.41
N ILE A 125 -7.36 7.67 3.66
CA ILE A 125 -6.26 8.27 2.89
C ILE A 125 -6.30 7.76 1.45
N ILE A 126 -6.42 6.44 1.23
CA ILE A 126 -6.47 5.85 -0.12
C ILE A 126 -7.69 6.34 -0.90
N ASP A 127 -8.86 6.38 -0.27
CA ASP A 127 -10.11 6.80 -0.93
C ASP A 127 -10.11 8.30 -1.27
N SER A 128 -9.20 9.10 -0.67
CA SER A 128 -8.99 10.51 -1.02
C SER A 128 -8.12 10.72 -2.26
N VAL A 129 -7.42 9.68 -2.72
CA VAL A 129 -6.64 9.70 -3.97
C VAL A 129 -7.60 9.42 -5.12
N ALA A 130 -8.27 10.46 -5.60
CA ALA A 130 -9.21 10.41 -6.73
C ALA A 130 -8.95 11.56 -7.71
#